data_AF-A0A377Y118-F1
#
_entry.id   AF-A0A377Y118-F1
#
_cell.length_a   1.000
_cell.length_b   1.000
_cell.length_c   1.000
_cell.angle_alpha   90.00
_cell.angle_beta   90.00
_cell.angle_gamma   90.00
#
_symmetry.space_group_name_H-M   'P 1'
#
loop_
_entity.id
_entity.type
_entity.pdbx_description
1 polymer ?
#
loop_
_entity_poly.entity_id
_entity_poly.type
_entity_poly.pdbx_seq_one_letter_code
_entity_poly.pdbx_strand_id
1 'polypeptide(L)'
;MVINVMIKREVVGFRANTVEKTGENRYRVWPNEMPADLHKVRPHQPLNRNLDHNWQQALLKTSSERRIAVDVTLSGWQEQLVLTMTCEDGVSVTHTLDGEFTEANQAEKALANLRDGVTKLGQTIYYAREVQVNLPPLFVPNSLLNQLRRETAEMLDEARLNAWQRGTRKPVSVPPPVYPETHLSFLANVYNHKARAFYQRYGVQLIDAAYEAHEEKGDVPVMITKHCLRFAFNLCPKQAKGSIKSWKATPMQLIHGDEVLTLKFDCRPCEMHVVGKIKNHILKMPHPGSIVASVSPDDLMKTLPKRKGA
;
A
#
# COMPACT_ATOMS: atom_id res chain seq x y z
N MET A 1 10.88 0.49 25.84
CA MET A 1 11.31 0.99 24.50
C MET A 1 12.71 0.45 24.21
N VAL A 2 13.00 0.04 22.96
CA VAL A 2 14.36 -0.36 22.57
C VAL A 2 15.02 0.79 21.82
N ILE A 3 16.22 1.16 22.28
CA ILE A 3 17.04 2.22 21.71
C ILE A 3 18.32 1.58 21.17
N ASN A 4 18.74 2.05 20.01
CA ASN A 4 19.96 1.61 19.37
C ASN A 4 20.92 2.78 19.20
N VAL A 5 22.21 2.50 19.39
CA VAL A 5 23.30 3.45 19.15
C VAL A 5 24.34 2.79 18.25
N MET A 6 24.90 3.57 17.33
CA MET A 6 25.86 3.07 16.33
C MET A 6 27.30 3.14 16.88
N ILE A 7 27.86 2.07 17.41
CA ILE A 7 29.21 2.03 17.98
C ILE A 7 30.15 1.38 16.98
N LYS A 8 31.14 2.13 16.46
CA LYS A 8 32.13 1.60 15.49
C LYS A 8 31.51 0.84 14.30
N ARG A 9 30.32 1.28 13.84
CA ARG A 9 29.49 0.67 12.78
C ARG A 9 28.69 -0.59 13.15
N GLU A 10 28.70 -0.96 14.41
CA GLU A 10 27.79 -1.97 14.94
C GLU A 10 26.60 -1.29 15.61
N VAL A 11 25.41 -1.82 15.35
CA VAL A 11 24.18 -1.36 15.98
C VAL A 11 24.07 -2.05 17.33
N VAL A 12 24.36 -1.32 18.41
CA VAL A 12 24.22 -1.82 19.78
C VAL A 12 22.86 -1.39 20.30
N GLY A 13 21.99 -2.36 20.57
CA GLY A 13 20.64 -2.14 21.09
C GLY A 13 20.57 -2.36 22.59
N PHE A 14 19.78 -1.55 23.28
CA PHE A 14 19.49 -1.70 24.70
C PHE A 14 18.06 -1.29 25.02
N ARG A 15 17.50 -1.90 26.07
CA ARG A 15 16.18 -1.51 26.60
C ARG A 15 16.37 -0.31 27.52
N ALA A 16 15.61 0.75 27.29
CA ALA A 16 15.56 1.89 28.20
C ALA A 16 14.46 1.68 29.25
N ASN A 17 14.78 1.99 30.51
CA ASN A 17 13.84 2.01 31.62
C ASN A 17 13.24 3.41 31.77
N THR A 18 14.09 4.42 31.99
CA THR A 18 13.69 5.83 32.14
C THR A 18 14.25 6.67 30.99
N VAL A 19 13.47 7.63 30.49
CA VAL A 19 13.89 8.59 29.47
C VAL A 19 13.40 9.99 29.86
N GLU A 20 14.32 10.93 30.05
CA GLU A 20 14.01 12.32 30.40
C GLU A 20 14.43 13.26 29.28
N LYS A 21 13.53 14.17 28.88
CA LYS A 21 13.84 15.23 27.92
C LYS A 21 14.61 16.34 28.65
N THR A 22 15.84 16.61 28.21
CA THR A 22 16.75 17.62 28.80
C THR A 22 16.88 18.88 27.94
N GLY A 23 16.31 18.87 26.73
CA GLY A 23 16.27 19.99 25.80
C GLY A 23 15.60 19.62 24.48
N GLU A 24 15.64 20.50 23.50
CA GLU A 24 15.15 20.20 22.15
C GLU A 24 15.99 19.08 21.52
N ASN A 25 15.35 17.96 21.15
CA ASN A 25 16.00 16.74 20.64
C ASN A 25 17.12 16.17 21.52
N ARG A 26 17.16 16.52 22.81
CA ARG A 26 18.14 16.02 23.78
C ARG A 26 17.45 15.22 24.88
N TYR A 27 17.87 13.97 25.01
CA TYR A 27 17.28 13.03 25.95
C TYR A 27 18.38 12.40 26.81
N ARG A 28 18.10 12.29 28.11
CA ARG A 28 18.86 11.45 29.04
C ARG A 28 18.13 10.13 29.15
N VAL A 29 18.84 9.03 28.96
CA VAL A 29 18.28 7.69 28.85
C VAL A 29 18.99 6.80 29.86
N TRP A 30 18.22 6.08 30.66
CA TRP A 30 18.72 5.07 31.59
C TRP A 30 18.46 3.68 31.02
N PRO A 31 19.50 2.94 30.62
CA PRO A 31 19.38 1.54 30.22
C PRO A 31 18.88 0.68 31.39
N ASN A 32 18.08 -0.34 31.09
CA ASN A 32 17.68 -1.35 32.06
C ASN A 32 18.86 -2.25 32.44
N GLU A 33 19.66 -2.61 31.43
CA GLU A 33 20.95 -3.25 31.55
C GLU A 33 21.95 -2.44 30.75
N MET A 34 23.20 -2.36 31.22
CA MET A 34 24.26 -1.61 30.55
C MET A 34 25.06 -2.57 29.65
N PRO A 35 24.79 -2.66 28.34
CA PRO A 35 25.67 -3.37 27.41
C PRO A 35 27.12 -2.94 27.58
N ALA A 36 28.02 -3.93 27.53
CA ALA A 36 29.44 -3.70 27.71
C ALA A 36 29.93 -2.59 26.78
N ASP A 37 29.51 -2.53 25.51
CA ASP A 37 30.01 -1.54 24.56
C ASP A 37 29.54 -0.09 24.76
N LEU A 38 28.54 0.17 25.61
CA LEU A 38 28.02 1.53 25.83
C LEU A 38 29.07 2.49 26.40
N HIS A 39 30.10 2.01 27.10
CA HIS A 39 31.21 2.86 27.56
C HIS A 39 32.01 3.51 26.42
N LYS A 40 31.89 2.98 25.18
CA LYS A 40 32.57 3.48 23.98
C LYS A 40 31.77 4.60 23.28
N VAL A 41 30.57 4.92 23.77
CA VAL A 41 29.68 5.94 23.19
C VAL A 41 30.24 7.34 23.49
N ARG A 42 30.20 8.20 22.47
CA ARG A 42 30.61 9.60 22.63
C ARG A 42 29.45 10.45 23.19
N PRO A 43 29.73 11.53 23.93
CA PRO A 43 28.69 12.49 24.29
C PRO A 43 27.91 12.97 23.07
N HIS A 44 26.59 13.15 23.22
CA HIS A 44 25.67 13.61 22.17
C HIS A 44 25.52 12.70 20.94
N GLN A 45 25.85 11.41 21.08
CA GLN A 45 25.68 10.46 20.00
C GLN A 45 24.20 10.28 19.63
N PRO A 46 23.84 10.24 18.33
CA PRO A 46 22.47 10.00 17.90
C PRO A 46 21.94 8.66 18.44
N LEU A 47 20.78 8.70 19.06
CA LEU A 47 20.04 7.54 19.54
C LEU A 47 18.88 7.27 18.59
N ASN A 48 18.77 6.04 18.11
CA ASN A 48 17.68 5.63 17.23
C ASN A 48 16.68 4.79 18.00
N ARG A 49 15.41 5.12 17.88
CA ARG A 49 14.32 4.34 18.47
C ARG A 49 13.97 3.20 17.53
N ASN A 50 14.22 1.96 17.93
CA ASN A 50 13.97 0.80 17.08
C ASN A 50 12.69 0.04 17.44
N LEU A 51 12.28 0.09 18.71
CA LEU A 51 11.06 -0.58 19.17
C LEU A 51 10.26 0.33 20.09
N ASP A 52 9.08 0.72 19.63
CA ASP A 52 8.06 1.34 20.44
C ASP A 52 6.96 0.33 20.75
N HIS A 53 6.89 -0.11 22.00
CA HIS A 53 5.89 -1.07 22.44
C HIS A 53 4.47 -0.50 22.33
N ASN A 54 4.26 0.80 22.59
CA ASN A 54 2.93 1.41 22.48
C ASN A 54 2.49 1.48 21.02
N TRP A 55 3.40 1.83 20.12
CA TRP A 55 3.15 1.83 18.68
C TRP A 55 2.91 0.41 18.14
N GLN A 56 3.67 -0.58 18.58
CA GLN A 56 3.44 -1.98 18.17
C GLN A 56 2.09 -2.49 18.68
N GLN A 57 1.74 -2.21 19.93
CA GLN A 57 0.42 -2.54 20.48
C GLN A 57 -0.70 -1.79 19.75
N ALA A 58 -0.46 -0.56 19.29
CA ALA A 58 -1.41 0.17 18.47
C ALA A 58 -1.57 -0.47 17.07
N LEU A 59 -0.48 -0.94 16.45
CA LEU A 59 -0.54 -1.66 15.16
C LEU A 59 -1.21 -3.03 15.25
N LEU A 60 -1.08 -3.72 16.39
CA LEU A 60 -1.69 -5.03 16.60
C LEU A 60 -3.20 -4.95 16.86
N LYS A 61 -3.72 -3.76 17.18
CA LYS A 61 -5.14 -3.51 17.35
C LYS A 61 -5.76 -3.03 16.04
N THR A 62 -7.06 -3.26 15.88
CA THR A 62 -7.83 -2.67 14.78
C THR A 62 -7.65 -1.16 14.82
N SER A 63 -6.92 -0.63 13.84
CA SER A 63 -6.53 0.78 13.78
C SER A 63 -7.64 1.67 13.23
N SER A 64 -8.56 1.10 12.44
CA SER A 64 -9.73 1.77 11.91
C SER A 64 -10.76 0.74 11.44
N GLU A 65 -12.04 1.09 11.60
CA GLU A 65 -13.13 0.44 10.89
C GLU A 65 -13.76 1.47 9.95
N ARG A 66 -13.95 1.10 8.69
CA ARG A 66 -14.69 1.92 7.72
C ARG A 66 -16.05 1.28 7.51
N ARG A 67 -17.09 1.94 8.01
CA ARG A 67 -18.49 1.58 7.79
C ARG A 67 -19.18 2.69 6.99
N ILE A 68 -20.24 2.34 6.29
CA ILE A 68 -21.05 3.25 5.48
C ILE A 68 -22.25 3.70 6.30
N ALA A 69 -22.50 5.01 6.35
CA ALA A 69 -23.64 5.55 7.07
C ALA A 69 -24.95 5.21 6.34
N VAL A 70 -25.97 4.80 7.10
CA VAL A 70 -27.30 4.51 6.57
C VAL A 70 -28.37 5.16 7.44
N ASP A 71 -29.30 5.87 6.79
CA ASP A 71 -30.54 6.35 7.40
C ASP A 71 -31.61 5.28 7.23
N VAL A 72 -32.24 4.90 8.35
CA VAL A 72 -33.16 3.78 8.43
C VAL A 72 -34.54 4.28 8.81
N THR A 73 -35.53 3.99 7.96
CA THR A 73 -36.93 4.31 8.23
C THR A 73 -37.73 3.02 8.26
N LEU A 74 -38.34 2.73 9.39
CA LEU A 74 -39.26 1.61 9.56
C LEU A 74 -40.69 2.14 9.63
N SER A 75 -41.55 1.71 8.73
CA SER A 75 -42.98 2.07 8.63
C SER A 75 -43.85 0.83 8.41
N GLY A 76 -45.18 0.97 8.43
CA GLY A 76 -46.10 -0.14 8.17
C GLY A 76 -47.35 -0.14 9.05
N TRP A 77 -47.97 -1.31 9.19
CA TRP A 77 -49.18 -1.56 9.99
C TRP A 77 -49.25 -3.04 10.42
N GLN A 78 -50.39 -3.47 10.95
CA GLN A 78 -50.59 -4.80 11.55
C GLN A 78 -50.37 -5.97 10.58
N GLU A 79 -50.42 -5.76 9.27
CA GLU A 79 -50.28 -6.82 8.26
C GLU A 79 -48.94 -6.74 7.49
N GLN A 80 -48.18 -5.66 7.68
CA GLN A 80 -47.02 -5.37 6.83
C GLN A 80 -46.02 -4.44 7.51
N LEU A 81 -44.73 -4.77 7.42
CA LEU A 81 -43.62 -3.91 7.78
C LEU A 81 -42.86 -3.49 6.52
N VAL A 82 -42.44 -2.23 6.49
CA VAL A 82 -41.68 -1.64 5.39
C VAL A 82 -40.42 -1.02 5.97
N LEU A 83 -39.26 -1.56 5.60
CA LEU A 83 -37.95 -1.05 6.00
C LEU A 83 -37.28 -0.38 4.80
N THR A 84 -37.00 0.90 4.92
CA THR A 84 -36.24 1.66 3.94
C THR A 84 -34.87 1.99 4.50
N MET A 85 -33.82 1.74 3.72
CA MET A 85 -32.43 2.04 4.06
C MET A 85 -31.81 2.90 2.97
N THR A 86 -31.33 4.08 3.35
CA THR A 86 -30.66 5.01 2.43
C THR A 86 -29.23 5.24 2.87
N CYS A 87 -28.25 4.93 2.02
CA CYS A 87 -26.84 5.08 2.37
C CYS A 87 -26.32 6.51 2.11
N GLU A 88 -25.16 6.84 2.65
CA GLU A 88 -24.48 8.13 2.44
C GLU A 88 -24.13 8.43 0.97
N ASP A 89 -24.06 7.41 0.11
CA ASP A 89 -23.85 7.55 -1.33
C ASP A 89 -25.15 7.92 -2.08
N GLY A 90 -26.29 8.02 -1.37
CA GLY A 90 -27.60 8.36 -1.93
C GLY A 90 -28.40 7.18 -2.50
N VAL A 91 -27.90 5.95 -2.41
CA VAL A 91 -28.62 4.74 -2.83
C VAL A 91 -29.65 4.36 -1.76
N SER A 92 -30.89 4.14 -2.18
CA SER A 92 -32.00 3.78 -1.30
C SER A 92 -32.64 2.48 -1.75
N VAL A 93 -32.99 1.62 -0.80
CA VAL A 93 -33.76 0.39 -1.02
C VAL A 93 -34.88 0.31 0.00
N THR A 94 -35.99 -0.29 -0.42
CA THR A 94 -37.15 -0.57 0.43
C THR A 94 -37.46 -2.05 0.34
N HIS A 95 -37.55 -2.70 1.48
CA HIS A 95 -37.98 -4.09 1.60
C HIS A 95 -39.24 -4.16 2.45
N THR A 96 -40.14 -5.05 2.06
CA THR A 96 -41.44 -5.22 2.69
C THR A 96 -41.55 -6.64 3.23
N LEU A 97 -42.03 -6.77 4.46
CA LEU A 97 -42.30 -8.06 5.10
C LEU A 97 -43.76 -8.12 5.49
N ASP A 98 -44.50 -9.01 4.84
CA ASP A 98 -45.89 -9.31 5.21
C ASP A 98 -45.91 -10.21 6.46
N GLY A 99 -46.89 -9.98 7.33
CA GLY A 99 -47.07 -10.78 8.54
C GLY A 99 -48.13 -10.20 9.47
N GLU A 100 -48.61 -11.00 10.42
CA GLU A 100 -49.59 -10.55 11.40
C GLU A 100 -48.88 -10.06 12.68
N PHE A 101 -48.97 -8.75 12.94
CA PHE A 101 -48.35 -8.09 14.08
C PHE A 101 -49.43 -7.55 15.03
N THR A 102 -49.42 -8.03 16.26
CA THR A 102 -50.38 -7.62 17.29
C THR A 102 -49.95 -6.32 17.95
N GLU A 103 -50.90 -5.56 18.48
CA GLU A 103 -50.58 -4.41 19.33
C GLU A 103 -49.85 -4.86 20.60
N ALA A 104 -48.82 -4.11 20.99
CA ALA A 104 -48.02 -4.45 22.14
C ALA A 104 -48.67 -3.95 23.44
N ASN A 105 -48.75 -4.84 24.44
CA ASN A 105 -49.21 -4.50 25.79
C ASN A 105 -48.37 -3.40 26.46
N GLN A 106 -47.10 -3.23 26.05
CA GLN A 106 -46.18 -2.20 26.55
C GLN A 106 -45.67 -1.36 25.38
N ALA A 107 -46.42 -0.30 25.05
CA ALA A 107 -46.20 0.48 23.84
C ALA A 107 -44.78 1.08 23.72
N GLU A 108 -44.30 1.73 24.78
CA GLU A 108 -42.97 2.36 24.78
C GLU A 108 -41.84 1.33 24.60
N LYS A 109 -41.95 0.17 25.27
CA LYS A 109 -40.95 -0.89 25.18
C LYS A 109 -40.93 -1.53 23.79
N ALA A 110 -42.09 -1.68 23.15
CA ALA A 110 -42.17 -2.20 21.79
C ALA A 110 -41.51 -1.25 20.78
N LEU A 111 -41.79 0.05 20.86
CA LEU A 111 -41.15 1.05 20.00
C LEU A 111 -39.63 1.10 20.21
N ALA A 112 -39.17 1.01 21.46
CA ALA A 112 -37.73 0.93 21.77
C ALA A 112 -37.09 -0.34 21.18
N ASN A 113 -37.75 -1.50 21.30
CA ASN A 113 -37.27 -2.75 20.71
C ASN A 113 -37.21 -2.68 19.18
N LEU A 114 -38.20 -2.08 18.52
CA LEU A 114 -38.20 -1.87 17.07
C LEU A 114 -37.01 -1.00 16.65
N ARG A 115 -36.83 0.14 17.33
CA ARG A 115 -35.71 1.06 17.08
C ARG A 115 -34.36 0.36 17.26
N ASP A 116 -34.16 -0.33 18.38
CA ASP A 116 -32.92 -1.07 18.66
C ASP A 116 -32.68 -2.20 17.66
N GLY A 117 -33.74 -2.89 17.25
CA GLY A 117 -33.68 -3.99 16.29
C GLY A 117 -33.21 -3.53 14.92
N VAL A 118 -33.75 -2.43 14.38
CA VAL A 118 -33.32 -1.90 13.08
C VAL A 118 -31.97 -1.17 13.14
N THR A 119 -31.59 -0.63 14.31
CA THR A 119 -30.28 0.01 14.53
C THR A 119 -29.12 -1.00 14.46
N LYS A 120 -29.35 -2.25 14.89
CA LYS A 120 -28.30 -3.28 15.04
C LYS A 120 -27.85 -3.88 13.70
N LEU A 121 -27.11 -3.13 12.89
CA LEU A 121 -26.60 -3.60 11.59
C LEU A 121 -25.47 -4.64 11.67
N GLY A 122 -25.01 -4.98 12.88
CA GLY A 122 -24.19 -6.17 13.15
C GLY A 122 -22.86 -6.22 12.38
N GLN A 123 -22.65 -7.31 11.66
CA GLN A 123 -21.45 -7.60 10.85
C GLN A 123 -21.51 -7.04 9.42
N THR A 124 -22.57 -6.30 9.07
CA THR A 124 -22.61 -5.63 7.77
C THR A 124 -21.58 -4.50 7.72
N ILE A 125 -21.31 -4.00 6.51
CA ILE A 125 -20.46 -2.83 6.28
C ILE A 125 -21.13 -1.50 6.68
N TYR A 126 -22.32 -1.54 7.28
CA TYR A 126 -23.15 -0.38 7.56
C TYR A 126 -23.16 -0.01 9.05
N TYR A 127 -23.45 1.25 9.33
CA TYR A 127 -23.87 1.72 10.64
C TYR A 127 -25.08 2.64 10.49
N ALA A 128 -26.01 2.57 11.44
CA ALA A 128 -27.19 3.43 11.44
C ALA A 128 -26.79 4.85 11.87
N ARG A 129 -27.01 5.83 11.00
CA ARG A 129 -26.79 7.25 11.27
C ARG A 129 -28.03 7.89 11.86
N GLU A 130 -29.17 7.68 11.21
CA GLU A 130 -30.48 8.12 11.67
C GLU A 130 -31.46 6.95 11.65
N VAL A 131 -32.35 6.89 12.65
CA VAL A 131 -33.37 5.84 12.76
C VAL A 131 -34.71 6.46 13.11
N GLN A 132 -35.67 6.28 12.20
CA GLN A 132 -37.06 6.72 12.34
C GLN A 132 -37.98 5.50 12.36
N VAL A 133 -38.87 5.44 13.35
CA VAL A 133 -39.87 4.38 13.49
C VAL A 133 -41.24 5.05 13.41
N ASN A 134 -41.86 4.93 12.24
CA ASN A 134 -43.17 5.50 11.89
C ASN A 134 -44.21 4.38 11.88
N LEU A 135 -44.31 3.66 13.00
CA LEU A 135 -45.19 2.52 13.21
C LEU A 135 -46.01 2.72 14.49
N PRO A 136 -47.24 2.19 14.55
CA PRO A 136 -47.89 1.98 15.84
C PRO A 136 -47.06 1.02 16.70
N PRO A 137 -47.27 1.00 18.03
CA PRO A 137 -46.54 0.12 18.95
C PRO A 137 -46.94 -1.35 18.75
N LEU A 138 -46.40 -1.97 17.71
CA LEU A 138 -46.66 -3.37 17.36
C LEU A 138 -45.62 -4.28 18.01
N PHE A 139 -46.06 -5.46 18.42
CA PHE A 139 -45.17 -6.55 18.81
C PHE A 139 -44.67 -7.25 17.56
N VAL A 140 -43.39 -7.03 17.23
CA VAL A 140 -42.70 -7.71 16.13
C VAL A 140 -41.70 -8.71 16.71
N PRO A 141 -41.80 -10.01 16.37
CA PRO A 141 -40.79 -11.00 16.74
C PRO A 141 -39.38 -10.59 16.27
N ASN A 142 -38.40 -10.71 17.16
CA ASN A 142 -37.00 -10.35 16.84
C ASN A 142 -36.43 -11.14 15.65
N SER A 143 -36.90 -12.37 15.41
CA SER A 143 -36.50 -13.16 14.24
C SER A 143 -36.90 -12.48 12.93
N LEU A 144 -38.16 -12.04 12.83
CA LEU A 144 -38.70 -11.34 11.66
C LEU A 144 -38.02 -9.98 11.45
N LEU A 145 -37.78 -9.24 12.53
CA LEU A 145 -37.07 -7.96 12.44
C LEU A 145 -35.60 -8.14 12.00
N ASN A 146 -34.93 -9.19 12.49
CA ASN A 146 -33.57 -9.53 12.07
C ASN A 146 -33.52 -9.98 10.60
N GLN A 147 -34.53 -10.73 10.14
CA GLN A 147 -34.66 -11.15 8.76
C GLN A 147 -34.84 -9.93 7.85
N LEU A 148 -35.86 -9.09 8.12
CA LEU A 148 -36.14 -7.87 7.37
C LEU A 148 -34.89 -6.98 7.25
N ARG A 149 -34.20 -6.76 8.37
CA ARG A 149 -32.95 -5.97 8.39
C ARG A 149 -31.85 -6.59 7.54
N ARG A 150 -31.66 -7.91 7.61
CA ARG A 150 -30.61 -8.62 6.85
C ARG A 150 -30.90 -8.57 5.35
N GLU A 151 -32.12 -8.90 4.94
CA GLU A 151 -32.54 -8.89 3.54
C GLU A 151 -32.46 -7.47 2.95
N THR A 152 -32.88 -6.45 3.70
CA THR A 152 -32.77 -5.05 3.25
C THR A 152 -31.30 -4.62 3.09
N ALA A 153 -30.40 -5.07 3.98
CA ALA A 153 -28.97 -4.79 3.86
C ALA A 153 -28.34 -5.50 2.65
N GLU A 154 -28.74 -6.75 2.37
CA GLU A 154 -28.31 -7.51 1.18
C GLU A 154 -28.81 -6.82 -0.11
N MET A 155 -30.06 -6.35 -0.15
CA MET A 155 -30.58 -5.54 -1.26
C MET A 155 -29.82 -4.23 -1.44
N LEU A 156 -29.43 -3.57 -0.34
CA LEU A 156 -28.65 -2.34 -0.39
C LEU A 156 -27.24 -2.59 -0.96
N ASP A 157 -26.62 -3.73 -0.63
CA ASP A 157 -25.35 -4.14 -1.22
C ASP A 157 -25.45 -4.28 -2.75
N GLU A 158 -26.47 -4.98 -3.24
CA GLU A 158 -26.71 -5.14 -4.67
C GLU A 158 -27.02 -3.81 -5.36
N ALA A 159 -27.89 -2.99 -4.78
CA ALA A 159 -28.24 -1.67 -5.31
C ALA A 159 -27.02 -0.75 -5.41
N ARG A 160 -26.13 -0.78 -4.39
CA ARG A 160 -24.88 0.00 -4.40
C ARG A 160 -23.90 -0.49 -5.46
N LEU A 161 -23.79 -1.81 -5.65
CA LEU A 161 -22.96 -2.38 -6.72
C LEU A 161 -23.48 -2.01 -8.11
N ASN A 162 -24.79 -2.00 -8.30
CA ASN A 162 -25.42 -1.62 -9.57
C ASN A 162 -25.32 -0.11 -9.83
N ALA A 163 -25.40 0.71 -8.79
CA ALA A 163 -25.22 2.17 -8.89
C ALA A 163 -23.74 2.58 -9.05
N TRP A 164 -22.80 1.68 -8.78
CA TRP A 164 -21.37 1.99 -8.83
C TRP A 164 -20.91 2.35 -10.24
N GLN A 165 -20.46 3.59 -10.41
CA GLN A 165 -19.85 4.05 -11.66
C GLN A 165 -18.33 3.95 -11.57
N ARG A 166 -17.74 3.18 -12.48
CA ARG A 166 -16.29 3.07 -12.55
C ARG A 166 -15.67 4.42 -12.90
N GLY A 167 -14.83 4.94 -12.01
CA GLY A 167 -14.08 6.16 -12.26
C GLY A 167 -13.32 6.07 -13.58
N THR A 168 -13.49 7.07 -14.43
CA THR A 168 -12.74 7.19 -15.69
C THR A 168 -11.40 7.86 -15.43
N ARG A 169 -10.41 7.55 -16.27
CA ARG A 169 -9.13 8.26 -16.26
C ARG A 169 -9.40 9.76 -16.43
N LYS A 170 -8.82 10.60 -15.57
CA LYS A 170 -8.89 12.06 -15.73
C LYS A 170 -8.35 12.46 -17.11
N PRO A 171 -9.00 13.43 -17.79
CA PRO A 171 -8.49 13.92 -19.06
C PRO A 171 -7.09 14.50 -18.90
N VAL A 172 -6.30 14.46 -19.97
CA VAL A 172 -5.00 15.13 -20.00
C VAL A 172 -5.23 16.65 -19.90
N SER A 173 -4.38 17.35 -19.14
CA SER A 173 -4.47 18.80 -19.01
C SER A 173 -4.25 19.52 -20.34
N VAL A 174 -4.74 20.76 -20.43
CA VAL A 174 -4.45 21.70 -21.52
C VAL A 174 -3.74 22.92 -20.92
N PRO A 175 -2.47 23.18 -21.25
CA PRO A 175 -1.62 22.41 -22.15
C PRO A 175 -1.23 21.02 -21.61
N PRO A 176 -0.82 20.08 -22.48
CA PRO A 176 -0.30 18.79 -22.04
C PRO A 176 0.90 18.97 -21.11
N PRO A 177 1.06 18.10 -20.09
CA PRO A 177 2.25 18.12 -19.25
C PRO A 177 3.51 17.83 -20.09
N VAL A 178 4.64 18.41 -19.70
CA VAL A 178 5.93 18.13 -20.36
C VAL A 178 6.75 17.22 -19.45
N TYR A 179 7.37 16.20 -20.03
CA TYR A 179 8.25 15.30 -19.30
C TYR A 179 9.53 16.05 -18.88
N PRO A 180 10.07 15.84 -17.67
CA PRO A 180 11.20 16.63 -17.17
C PRO A 180 12.49 16.51 -18.00
N GLU A 181 12.71 15.35 -18.60
CA GLU A 181 13.91 15.04 -19.39
C GLU A 181 13.61 15.07 -20.89
N THR A 182 14.50 15.66 -21.69
CA THR A 182 14.37 15.69 -23.15
C THR A 182 15.05 14.52 -23.84
N HIS A 183 15.92 13.79 -23.12
CA HIS A 183 16.63 12.59 -23.58
C HIS A 183 16.47 11.48 -22.55
N LEU A 184 15.91 10.35 -22.99
CA LEU A 184 15.82 9.13 -22.20
C LEU A 184 16.84 8.12 -22.70
N SER A 185 17.77 7.72 -21.82
CA SER A 185 18.71 6.64 -22.10
C SER A 185 18.06 5.25 -21.96
N PHE A 186 18.80 4.20 -22.28
CA PHE A 186 18.35 2.80 -22.12
C PHE A 186 17.83 2.49 -20.71
N LEU A 187 18.28 3.23 -19.69
CA LEU A 187 17.85 3.09 -18.29
C LEU A 187 16.36 3.40 -18.07
N ALA A 188 15.74 4.16 -18.99
CA ALA A 188 14.31 4.46 -18.94
C ALA A 188 13.41 3.28 -19.36
N ASN A 189 14.00 2.19 -19.85
CA ASN A 189 13.31 0.97 -20.30
C ASN A 189 12.14 1.26 -21.27
N VAL A 190 12.34 2.20 -22.21
CA VAL A 190 11.34 2.53 -23.24
C VAL A 190 11.44 1.53 -24.38
N TYR A 191 10.87 0.35 -24.16
CA TYR A 191 11.04 -0.78 -25.07
C TYR A 191 10.04 -0.81 -26.24
N ASN A 192 8.74 -0.58 -25.98
CA ASN A 192 7.70 -0.72 -27.00
C ASN A 192 7.29 0.61 -27.66
N HIS A 193 6.72 0.53 -28.87
CA HIS A 193 6.34 1.71 -29.66
C HIS A 193 5.28 2.59 -28.97
N LYS A 194 4.37 2.03 -28.15
CA LYS A 194 3.36 2.82 -27.42
C LYS A 194 4.00 3.66 -26.33
N ALA A 195 4.99 3.11 -25.63
CA ALA A 195 5.78 3.85 -24.66
C ALA A 195 6.58 4.97 -25.34
N ARG A 196 7.24 4.68 -26.48
CA ARG A 196 7.97 5.69 -27.27
C ARG A 196 7.05 6.84 -27.69
N ALA A 197 5.89 6.52 -28.25
CA ALA A 197 4.89 7.52 -28.65
C ALA A 197 4.37 8.34 -27.46
N PHE A 198 4.20 7.72 -26.28
CA PHE A 198 3.81 8.41 -25.05
C PHE A 198 4.86 9.46 -24.66
N TYR A 199 6.13 9.10 -24.57
CA TYR A 199 7.19 10.03 -24.15
C TYR A 199 7.41 11.15 -25.16
N GLN A 200 7.38 10.84 -26.47
CA GLN A 200 7.47 11.85 -27.52
C GLN A 200 6.32 12.86 -27.47
N ARG A 201 5.09 12.38 -27.22
CA ARG A 201 3.91 13.25 -27.05
C ARG A 201 4.10 14.27 -25.92
N TYR A 202 4.88 13.93 -24.90
CA TYR A 202 5.14 14.80 -23.75
C TYR A 202 6.52 15.47 -23.81
N GLY A 203 7.09 15.64 -25.00
CA GLY A 203 8.25 16.52 -25.23
C GLY A 203 9.62 15.85 -25.15
N VAL A 204 9.69 14.52 -24.97
CA VAL A 204 10.96 13.80 -25.06
C VAL A 204 11.39 13.74 -26.53
N GLN A 205 12.58 14.22 -26.84
CA GLN A 205 13.09 14.34 -28.20
C GLN A 205 13.90 13.10 -28.61
N LEU A 206 14.78 12.64 -27.73
CA LEU A 206 15.64 11.49 -27.96
C LEU A 206 15.29 10.37 -26.98
N ILE A 207 15.11 9.16 -27.51
CA ILE A 207 14.81 7.97 -26.71
C ILE A 207 15.68 6.84 -27.24
N ASP A 208 16.69 6.48 -26.45
CA ASP A 208 17.58 5.36 -26.75
C ASP A 208 16.79 4.05 -26.64
N ALA A 209 17.26 3.01 -27.32
CA ALA A 209 16.64 1.71 -27.19
C ALA A 209 16.81 1.17 -25.77
N ALA A 210 15.75 0.55 -25.23
CA ALA A 210 15.88 -0.17 -23.96
C ALA A 210 16.93 -1.29 -24.10
N TYR A 211 17.57 -1.65 -22.98
CA TYR A 211 18.66 -2.63 -22.96
C TYR A 211 18.23 -3.99 -23.55
N GLU A 212 16.98 -4.38 -23.32
CA GLU A 212 16.33 -5.58 -23.82
C GLU A 212 16.14 -5.62 -25.34
N ALA A 213 16.31 -4.49 -26.04
CA ALA A 213 16.27 -4.41 -27.50
C ALA A 213 17.59 -4.84 -28.16
N HIS A 214 18.60 -5.23 -27.37
CA HIS A 214 19.88 -5.78 -27.84
C HIS A 214 20.76 -4.81 -28.67
N GLU A 215 20.48 -3.51 -28.59
CA GLU A 215 21.27 -2.47 -29.27
C GLU A 215 22.54 -2.11 -28.48
N GLU A 216 22.45 -2.10 -27.15
CA GLU A 216 23.58 -1.84 -26.24
C GLU A 216 24.42 -3.09 -25.98
N LYS A 217 25.47 -3.28 -26.80
CA LYS A 217 26.36 -4.46 -26.75
C LYS A 217 27.62 -4.27 -25.89
N GLY A 218 27.84 -3.05 -25.41
CA GLY A 218 29.00 -2.66 -24.61
C GLY A 218 28.87 -2.99 -23.13
N ASP A 219 29.86 -2.51 -22.36
CA ASP A 219 29.83 -2.54 -20.89
C ASP A 219 29.00 -1.38 -20.36
N VAL A 220 27.78 -1.67 -19.92
CA VAL A 220 26.83 -0.65 -19.42
C VAL A 220 26.39 -0.94 -17.98
N PRO A 221 26.00 0.10 -17.21
CA PRO A 221 25.36 -0.11 -15.91
C PRO A 221 24.06 -0.91 -16.05
N VAL A 222 24.04 -2.13 -15.52
CA VAL A 222 22.85 -2.99 -15.47
C VAL A 222 22.13 -2.90 -14.13
N MET A 223 22.80 -2.36 -13.11
CA MET A 223 22.22 -2.08 -11.81
C MET A 223 22.90 -0.85 -11.19
N ILE A 224 22.09 0.08 -10.68
CA ILE A 224 22.54 1.26 -9.93
C ILE A 224 21.96 1.15 -8.53
N THR A 225 22.81 1.20 -7.50
CA THR A 225 22.39 1.06 -6.11
C THR A 225 23.06 2.09 -5.21
N LYS A 226 22.34 2.52 -4.16
CA LYS A 226 22.89 3.36 -3.08
C LYS A 226 23.74 2.55 -2.09
N HIS A 227 23.56 1.22 -2.05
CA HIS A 227 24.44 0.36 -1.26
C HIS A 227 25.84 0.33 -1.88
N CYS A 228 26.85 0.74 -1.12
CA CYS A 228 28.20 0.95 -1.64
C CYS A 228 29.21 0.06 -0.90
N LEU A 229 29.84 -0.88 -1.63
CA LEU A 229 30.85 -1.76 -1.05
C LEU A 229 32.09 -0.99 -0.56
N ARG A 230 32.47 0.13 -1.20
CA ARG A 230 33.53 1.00 -0.66
C ARG A 230 33.17 1.50 0.74
N PHE A 231 31.90 1.83 0.98
CA PHE A 231 31.46 2.25 2.31
C PHE A 231 31.48 1.07 3.29
N ALA A 232 30.96 -0.10 2.90
CA ALA A 232 30.96 -1.30 3.74
C ALA A 232 32.38 -1.74 4.17
N PHE A 233 33.34 -1.65 3.25
CA PHE A 233 34.74 -2.07 3.50
C PHE A 233 35.67 -0.95 3.97
N ASN A 234 35.18 0.16 4.51
CA ASN A 234 36.02 1.28 4.98
C ASN A 234 36.80 2.06 3.90
N LEU A 235 36.53 1.83 2.62
CA LEU A 235 37.25 2.43 1.49
C LEU A 235 36.58 3.71 0.94
N CYS A 236 35.58 4.25 1.63
CA CYS A 236 34.81 5.40 1.13
C CYS A 236 35.60 6.72 1.26
N PRO A 237 35.87 7.43 0.15
CA PRO A 237 36.65 8.67 0.18
C PRO A 237 35.92 9.80 0.92
N LYS A 238 34.59 9.80 0.96
CA LYS A 238 33.80 10.78 1.74
C LYS A 238 33.99 10.65 3.25
N GLN A 239 34.42 9.49 3.73
CA GLN A 239 34.57 9.20 5.17
C GLN A 239 36.01 9.23 5.64
N ALA A 240 36.95 8.86 4.77
CA ALA A 240 38.37 8.89 5.06
C ALA A 240 38.93 10.31 4.91
N LYS A 241 38.60 11.21 5.85
CA LYS A 241 39.28 12.51 5.98
C LYS A 241 40.72 12.29 6.47
N GLY A 242 41.67 12.17 5.54
CA GLY A 242 43.09 12.45 5.81
C GLY A 242 44.11 11.29 5.70
N SER A 243 43.73 10.01 5.58
CA SER A 243 44.71 8.91 5.74
C SER A 243 44.67 7.78 4.70
N ILE A 244 43.97 7.94 3.56
CA ILE A 244 44.04 6.94 2.47
C ILE A 244 44.86 7.54 1.32
N LYS A 245 46.16 7.20 1.27
CA LYS A 245 47.09 7.54 0.17
C LYS A 245 46.84 6.75 -1.12
N SER A 246 45.88 5.81 -1.16
CA SER A 246 45.55 5.04 -2.37
C SER A 246 44.30 5.61 -3.06
N TRP A 247 44.47 6.71 -3.79
CA TRP A 247 43.45 7.19 -4.75
C TRP A 247 43.14 6.16 -5.85
N LYS A 248 43.99 5.15 -6.02
CA LYS A 248 43.75 3.98 -6.87
C LYS A 248 43.26 2.80 -6.03
N ALA A 249 42.04 2.88 -5.51
CA ALA A 249 41.36 1.69 -5.03
C ALA A 249 41.24 0.72 -6.21
N THR A 250 41.77 -0.50 -6.06
CA THR A 250 41.70 -1.56 -7.08
C THR A 250 40.26 -1.69 -7.58
N PRO A 251 40.02 -1.80 -8.90
CA PRO A 251 38.68 -2.05 -9.43
C PRO A 251 38.06 -3.24 -8.69
N MET A 252 36.90 -3.03 -8.07
CA MET A 252 36.18 -4.13 -7.44
C MET A 252 35.34 -4.84 -8.49
N GLN A 253 35.25 -6.15 -8.37
CA GLN A 253 34.46 -6.99 -9.25
C GLN A 253 33.56 -7.89 -8.40
N LEU A 254 32.35 -8.14 -8.88
CA LEU A 254 31.51 -9.22 -8.36
C LEU A 254 31.77 -10.46 -9.21
N ILE A 255 32.13 -11.55 -8.54
CA ILE A 255 32.38 -12.83 -9.18
C ILE A 255 31.24 -13.78 -8.77
N HIS A 256 30.54 -14.33 -9.76
CA HIS A 256 29.48 -15.30 -9.54
C HIS A 256 29.60 -16.44 -10.57
N GLY A 257 30.16 -17.57 -10.14
CA GLY A 257 30.57 -18.64 -11.05
C GLY A 257 31.62 -18.13 -12.03
N ASP A 258 31.37 -18.30 -13.33
CA ASP A 258 32.24 -17.84 -14.42
C ASP A 258 32.03 -16.36 -14.80
N GLU A 259 31.15 -15.64 -14.09
CA GLU A 259 30.81 -14.26 -14.40
C GLU A 259 31.62 -13.28 -13.55
N VAL A 260 32.23 -12.31 -14.21
CA VAL A 260 32.96 -11.20 -13.57
C VAL A 260 32.31 -9.88 -13.98
N LEU A 261 31.61 -9.25 -13.04
CA LEU A 261 30.97 -7.95 -13.24
C LEU A 261 31.80 -6.85 -12.61
N THR A 262 32.07 -5.78 -13.36
CA THR A 262 32.91 -4.68 -12.85
C THR A 262 32.08 -3.67 -12.08
N LEU A 263 32.56 -3.24 -10.92
CA LEU A 263 31.91 -2.22 -10.11
C LEU A 263 32.52 -0.84 -10.38
N LYS A 264 31.68 0.10 -10.82
CA LYS A 264 32.00 1.53 -10.87
C LYS A 264 31.35 2.25 -9.70
N PHE A 265 32.03 3.24 -9.14
CA PHE A 265 31.56 3.98 -7.96
C PHE A 265 31.48 5.46 -8.29
N ASP A 266 30.26 5.99 -8.42
CA ASP A 266 30.05 7.42 -8.50
C ASP A 266 29.84 7.99 -7.10
N CYS A 267 30.93 8.55 -6.55
CA CYS A 267 30.92 9.09 -5.21
C CYS A 267 30.09 10.37 -5.10
N ARG A 268 29.78 11.09 -6.20
CA ARG A 268 29.01 12.34 -6.14
C ARG A 268 27.55 12.09 -5.71
N PRO A 269 26.73 11.31 -6.45
CA PRO A 269 25.38 10.91 -6.04
C PRO A 269 25.35 9.74 -5.03
N CYS A 270 26.51 9.25 -4.59
CA CYS A 270 26.67 8.07 -3.72
C CYS A 270 26.04 6.82 -4.34
N GLU A 271 26.52 6.42 -5.51
CA GLU A 271 26.01 5.27 -6.26
C GLU A 271 27.12 4.28 -6.57
N MET A 272 26.78 3.01 -6.51
CA MET A 272 27.55 1.90 -7.04
C MET A 272 26.83 1.35 -8.26
N HIS A 273 27.55 1.27 -9.38
CA HIS A 273 27.06 0.77 -10.65
C HIS A 273 27.68 -0.60 -10.88
N VAL A 274 26.83 -1.61 -11.07
CA VAL A 274 27.24 -2.92 -11.53
C VAL A 274 27.25 -2.85 -13.05
N VAL A 275 28.43 -2.96 -13.64
CA VAL A 275 28.63 -2.90 -15.09
C VAL A 275 28.70 -4.32 -15.62
N GLY A 276 27.86 -4.59 -16.61
CA GLY A 276 27.80 -5.87 -17.29
C GLY A 276 27.76 -5.70 -18.79
N LYS A 277 28.10 -6.78 -19.49
CA LYS A 277 28.01 -6.90 -20.94
C LYS A 277 26.96 -7.93 -21.29
N ILE A 278 26.11 -7.63 -22.27
CA ILE A 278 25.13 -8.59 -22.75
C ILE A 278 25.81 -9.84 -23.29
N LYS A 279 25.30 -11.01 -22.91
CA LYS A 279 25.90 -12.28 -23.31
C LYS A 279 25.53 -12.62 -24.75
N ASN A 280 26.46 -13.23 -25.48
CA ASN A 280 26.25 -13.62 -26.87
C ASN A 280 25.05 -14.56 -27.08
N HIS A 281 24.74 -15.44 -26.13
CA HIS A 281 23.56 -16.31 -26.26
C HIS A 281 22.24 -15.54 -26.07
N ILE A 282 22.22 -14.49 -25.25
CA ILE A 282 21.05 -13.61 -25.09
C ILE A 282 20.81 -12.82 -26.38
N LEU A 283 21.88 -12.34 -27.03
CA LEU A 283 21.76 -11.71 -28.35
C LEU A 283 21.17 -12.63 -29.44
N LYS A 284 21.27 -13.96 -29.26
CA LYS A 284 20.67 -14.97 -30.14
C LYS A 284 19.24 -15.34 -29.74
N MET A 285 18.79 -14.95 -28.55
CA MET A 285 17.42 -15.15 -28.12
C MET A 285 16.50 -14.14 -28.82
N PRO A 286 15.25 -14.54 -29.09
CA PRO A 286 14.25 -13.61 -29.61
C PRO A 286 14.02 -12.47 -28.63
N HIS A 287 13.72 -11.29 -29.18
CA HIS A 287 13.46 -10.09 -28.41
C HIS A 287 12.24 -10.31 -27.49
N PRO A 288 12.25 -9.82 -26.24
CA PRO A 288 11.09 -9.95 -25.35
C PRO A 288 9.81 -9.44 -26.02
N GLY A 289 8.76 -10.26 -26.05
CA GLY A 289 7.50 -9.92 -26.72
C GLY A 289 7.50 -10.02 -28.25
N SER A 290 8.61 -10.41 -28.89
CA SER A 290 8.62 -10.74 -30.33
C SER A 290 8.09 -12.15 -30.61
N ILE A 291 8.13 -13.03 -29.62
CA ILE A 291 7.37 -14.28 -29.66
C ILE A 291 5.91 -13.90 -29.37
N VAL A 292 5.14 -13.71 -30.44
CA VAL A 292 3.69 -13.78 -30.35
C VAL A 292 3.36 -15.24 -30.09
N ALA A 293 3.43 -15.67 -28.83
CA ALA A 293 2.55 -16.75 -28.41
C ALA A 293 1.16 -16.14 -28.59
N SER A 294 0.54 -16.44 -29.73
CA SER A 294 -0.85 -16.10 -30.00
C SER A 294 -1.70 -16.89 -29.01
N VAL A 295 -1.73 -16.45 -27.76
CA VAL A 295 -2.72 -16.90 -26.80
C VAL A 295 -4.01 -16.31 -27.32
N SER A 296 -4.86 -17.15 -27.90
CA SER A 296 -6.19 -16.73 -28.34
C SER A 296 -6.93 -16.13 -27.13
N PRO A 297 -7.88 -15.20 -27.34
CA PRO A 297 -8.76 -14.75 -26.25
C PRO A 297 -9.36 -15.94 -25.47
N ASP A 298 -9.69 -17.04 -26.15
CA ASP A 298 -10.20 -18.27 -25.53
C ASP A 298 -9.17 -18.96 -24.62
N ASP A 299 -7.90 -19.00 -25.02
CA ASP A 299 -6.84 -19.57 -24.20
C ASP A 299 -6.47 -18.69 -23.01
N LEU A 300 -6.60 -17.37 -23.16
CA LEU A 300 -6.45 -16.43 -22.05
C LEU A 300 -7.61 -16.54 -21.05
N MET A 301 -8.84 -16.73 -21.54
CA MET A 301 -10.02 -16.92 -20.69
C MET A 301 -9.93 -18.21 -19.87
N LYS A 302 -9.24 -19.25 -20.36
CA LYS A 302 -8.99 -20.49 -19.61
C LYS A 302 -8.00 -20.32 -18.45
N THR A 303 -7.12 -19.32 -18.49
CA THR A 303 -6.15 -19.06 -17.40
C THR A 303 -6.71 -18.13 -16.32
N LEU A 304 -7.84 -17.46 -16.58
CA LEU A 304 -8.52 -16.65 -15.57
C LEU A 304 -9.19 -17.57 -14.55
N PRO A 305 -9.08 -17.27 -13.24
CA PRO A 305 -9.81 -18.00 -12.21
C PRO A 305 -11.31 -17.89 -12.49
N LYS A 306 -12.00 -19.04 -12.58
CA LYS A 306 -13.45 -19.08 -12.77
C LYS A 306 -14.12 -18.21 -11.71
N ARG A 307 -14.93 -17.23 -12.14
CA ARG A 307 -15.81 -16.48 -11.24
C ARG A 307 -16.65 -17.52 -10.48
N LYS A 308 -16.47 -17.60 -9.16
CA LYS A 308 -17.40 -18.36 -8.32
C LYS A 308 -18.74 -17.62 -8.34
N GLY A 309 -19.78 -18.25 -8.90
CA GLY A 309 -21.16 -17.76 -8.83
C GLY A 309 -21.70 -17.08 -10.09
N ALA A 310 -21.41 -17.61 -11.28
CA ALA A 310 -22.26 -17.39 -12.46
C ALA A 310 -23.00 -18.68 -12.79
#